data_AF-A0A2S8Z9S1-F1
#
_entry.id   AF-A0A2S8Z9S1-F1
#
_cell.length_a   1.000
_cell.length_b   1.000
_cell.length_c   1.000
_cell.angle_alpha   90.00
_cell.angle_beta   90.00
_cell.angle_gamma   90.00
#
_symmetry.space_group_name_H-M   'P 1'
#
loop_
_entity.id
_entity.type
_entity.pdbx_description
1 polymer ?
#
loop_
_entity_poly.entity_id
_entity_poly.type
_entity_poly.pdbx_seq_one_letter_code
_entity_poly.pdbx_strand_id
1 'polypeptide(L)' 'MGLFQHKPEEEESPWSLPSEPLERSEAEVLDAAPAVDPLVLGLGLGATSSVSSIVFPVAPPAPDAPATENDEPEED' A
#
# COMPACT_ATOMS: atom_id res chain seq x y z
N MET A 1 31.41 9.56 -48.16
CA MET A 1 31.06 8.63 -47.06
C MET A 1 30.64 9.47 -45.86
N GLY A 2 29.34 9.65 -45.68
CA GLY A 2 28.76 10.20 -44.47
C GLY A 2 27.46 9.42 -44.27
N LEU A 3 27.61 8.12 -44.04
CA LEU A 3 26.49 7.24 -43.72
C LEU A 3 26.12 7.52 -42.26
N PHE A 4 24.84 7.77 -42.02
CA PHE A 4 24.20 7.89 -40.70
C PHE A 4 24.49 9.21 -39.95
N GLN A 5 23.65 10.22 -40.20
CA GLN A 5 23.46 11.32 -39.25
C GLN A 5 22.51 10.82 -38.15
N HIS A 6 22.98 10.79 -36.91
CA HIS A 6 22.17 10.45 -35.74
C HIS A 6 21.16 11.58 -35.50
N LYS A 7 19.86 11.30 -35.72
CA LYS A 7 18.79 12.16 -35.24
C LYS A 7 18.91 12.19 -33.71
N PRO A 8 18.88 13.36 -33.02
CA PRO A 8 18.84 13.36 -31.57
C PRO A 8 17.68 12.47 -31.14
N GLU A 9 17.94 11.53 -30.24
CA GLU A 9 16.93 10.63 -29.69
C GLU A 9 15.75 11.49 -29.29
N GLU A 10 14.61 11.30 -29.98
CA GLU A 10 13.34 11.77 -29.43
C GLU A 10 13.22 10.98 -28.14
N GLU A 11 13.51 11.62 -27.00
CA GLU A 11 13.10 11.10 -25.70
C GLU A 11 11.60 10.86 -25.83
N GLU A 12 11.26 9.59 -26.00
CA GLU A 12 9.89 9.13 -26.05
C GLU A 12 9.23 9.64 -24.77
N SER A 13 8.31 10.60 -24.90
CA SER A 13 7.30 10.83 -23.89
C SER A 13 6.03 10.15 -24.36
N PRO A 14 5.87 8.82 -24.15
CA PRO A 14 4.71 8.09 -24.63
C PRO A 14 3.39 8.49 -23.94
N TRP A 15 3.41 9.42 -22.98
CA TRP A 15 2.25 9.78 -22.17
C TRP A 15 2.20 11.25 -21.75
N SER A 16 2.50 12.20 -22.64
CA SER A 16 2.10 13.59 -22.39
C SER A 16 0.60 13.76 -22.65
N LEU A 17 -0.24 13.07 -21.89
CA LEU A 17 -1.62 13.51 -21.72
C LEU A 17 -1.55 14.94 -21.16
N PRO A 18 -2.42 15.87 -21.59
CA PRO A 18 -2.57 17.14 -20.91
C PRO A 18 -3.10 16.83 -19.51
N SER A 19 -2.18 16.58 -18.58
CA SER A 19 -2.51 16.41 -17.17
C SER A 19 -2.89 17.77 -16.64
N GLU A 20 -4.07 17.84 -16.04
CA GLU A 20 -4.45 18.98 -15.22
C GLU A 20 -3.37 19.18 -14.15
N PRO A 21 -3.07 20.43 -13.76
CA PRO A 21 -2.08 20.69 -12.71
C PRO A 21 -2.44 19.87 -11.47
N LEU A 22 -1.43 19.29 -10.84
CA LEU A 22 -1.61 18.46 -9.65
C LEU A 22 -2.08 19.34 -8.48
N GLU A 23 -3.38 19.52 -8.36
CA GLU A 23 -4.02 20.20 -7.24
C GLU A 23 -4.03 19.25 -6.04
N ARG A 24 -3.18 19.50 -5.05
CA ARG A 24 -3.22 18.82 -3.75
C ARG A 24 -3.86 19.74 -2.75
N SER A 25 -4.95 19.32 -2.13
CA SER A 25 -5.55 20.07 -1.03
C SER A 25 -4.63 20.05 0.20
N GLU A 26 -4.76 21.03 1.09
CA GLU A 26 -3.98 21.06 2.35
C GLU A 26 -4.23 19.81 3.22
N ALA A 27 -5.39 19.16 3.06
CA ALA A 27 -5.70 17.90 3.73
C ALA A 27 -4.91 16.70 3.19
N GLU A 28 -4.37 16.80 1.97
CA GLU A 28 -3.61 15.72 1.29
C GLU A 28 -2.10 15.85 1.48
N VAL A 29 -1.63 16.97 2.06
CA VAL A 29 -0.21 17.24 2.25
C VAL A 29 0.11 17.27 3.74
N LEU A 30 1.12 16.52 4.14
CA LEU A 30 1.63 16.60 5.51
C LEU A 30 2.30 17.96 5.73
N ASP A 31 2.00 18.62 6.85
CA ASP A 31 2.59 19.91 7.24
C ASP A 31 4.13 19.91 7.24
N ALA A 32 4.74 18.74 7.48
CA ALA A 32 6.17 18.55 7.44
C ALA A 32 6.51 17.25 6.71
N ALA A 33 7.61 17.30 5.95
CA ALA A 33 8.21 16.10 5.41
C ALA A 33 8.64 15.16 6.56
N PRO A 34 8.43 13.85 6.43
CA PRO A 34 8.92 12.90 7.42
C PRO A 34 10.44 13.02 7.53
N ALA A 35 10.96 13.08 8.76
CA ALA A 35 12.41 13.11 9.02
C ALA A 35 13.12 11.78 8.70
N VAL A 36 12.37 10.79 8.19
CA VAL A 36 12.86 9.45 7.87
C VAL A 36 13.06 9.36 6.36
N ASP A 37 14.24 8.88 5.95
CA ASP A 37 14.55 8.62 4.55
C ASP A 37 13.64 7.52 3.97
N PRO A 38 12.87 7.79 2.90
CA PRO A 38 11.96 6.82 2.29
C PRO A 38 12.69 5.57 1.75
N LEU A 39 13.97 5.68 1.36
CA LEU A 39 14.75 4.53 0.89
C LEU A 39 15.13 3.57 2.02
N VAL A 40 15.22 4.09 3.25
CA VAL A 40 15.44 3.27 4.45
C VAL A 40 14.19 2.46 4.78
N LEU A 41 12.99 3.03 4.59
CA LEU A 41 11.71 2.35 4.84
C LEU A 41 11.31 1.38 3.73
N GLY A 42 11.49 1.77 2.46
CA GLY A 42 10.97 1.03 1.29
C GLY A 42 11.92 -0.01 0.71
N LEU A 43 13.24 0.21 0.79
CA LEU A 43 14.25 -0.69 0.24
C LEU A 43 15.12 -1.34 1.31
N GLY A 44 14.96 -0.97 2.58
CA GLY A 44 15.72 -1.54 3.70
C GLY A 44 17.23 -1.29 3.61
N LEU A 45 17.67 -0.27 2.87
CA LEU A 45 19.10 0.01 2.57
C LEU A 45 19.84 0.77 3.69
N GLY A 46 19.21 0.98 4.84
CA GLY A 46 19.84 1.58 6.02
C GLY A 46 20.64 0.56 6.84
N ALA A 47 21.59 1.04 7.67
CA ALA A 47 22.56 0.25 8.44
C ALA A 47 21.96 -0.76 9.44
N THR A 48 20.65 -0.75 9.64
CA THR A 48 19.91 -1.74 10.38
C THR A 48 18.62 -1.99 9.62
N SER A 49 18.51 -3.12 8.94
CA SER A 49 17.25 -3.65 8.42
C SER A 49 16.33 -3.96 9.60
N SER A 50 15.74 -2.92 10.17
CA SER A 50 14.87 -2.99 11.34
C SER A 50 13.57 -3.65 10.90
N VAL A 51 13.48 -4.95 11.14
CA VAL A 51 12.22 -5.71 11.04
C VAL A 51 11.26 -5.12 12.07
N SER A 52 10.30 -4.31 11.62
CA SER A 52 9.22 -3.81 12.46
C SER A 52 8.08 -4.81 12.43
N SER A 53 7.83 -5.48 13.56
CA SER A 53 6.69 -6.38 13.74
C SER A 53 5.66 -5.69 14.61
N ILE A 54 4.43 -5.53 14.09
CA ILE A 54 3.30 -4.94 14.81
C ILE A 54 2.36 -6.09 15.17
N VAL A 55 2.01 -6.21 16.44
CA VAL A 55 1.05 -7.20 16.94
C VAL A 55 -0.31 -6.54 17.10
N PHE A 56 -1.32 -7.08 16.41
CA PHE A 56 -2.70 -6.69 16.62
C PHE A 56 -3.34 -7.56 17.71
N PRO A 57 -4.00 -6.98 18.72
CA PRO A 57 -4.74 -7.77 19.70
C PRO A 57 -5.89 -8.49 19.00
N VAL A 58 -5.90 -9.82 19.09
CA VAL A 58 -6.99 -10.67 18.59
C VAL A 58 -8.01 -10.85 19.72
N ALA A 59 -9.28 -10.58 19.42
CA ALA A 59 -10.36 -10.87 20.35
C ALA A 59 -10.49 -12.40 20.57
N PRO A 60 -10.85 -12.86 21.78
CA PRO A 60 -11.10 -14.28 22.03
C PRO A 60 -12.13 -14.86 21.05
N PRO A 61 -12.00 -16.15 20.66
CA PRO A 61 -13.00 -16.80 19.82
C PRO A 61 -14.38 -16.75 20.49
N ALA A 62 -15.43 -16.60 19.68
CA ALA A 62 -16.80 -16.68 20.17
C ALA A 62 -17.07 -18.07 20.79
N PRO A 63 -17.92 -18.15 21.84
CA PRO A 63 -18.33 -19.43 22.40
C PRO A 63 -19.08 -20.27 21.35
N ASP A 64 -19.00 -21.60 21.48
CA ASP A 64 -19.75 -22.52 20.63
C ASP A 64 -21.25 -22.25 20.74
N ALA A 65 -21.93 -22.22 19.59
CA ALA A 65 -23.37 -22.10 19.57
C ALA A 65 -24.00 -23.37 20.19
N PRO A 66 -25.09 -23.24 20.96
CA PRO A 66 -25.82 -24.42 21.40
C PRO A 66 -26.29 -25.20 20.17
N ALA A 67 -26.13 -26.53 20.22
CA ALA A 67 -26.71 -27.41 19.21
C ALA A 67 -28.23 -27.24 19.23
N THR A 68 -28.80 -26.77 18.13
CA THR A 68 -30.24 -26.86 17.88
C THR A 68 -30.55 -28.29 17.46
N GLU A 69 -30.57 -29.20 18.43
CA GLU A 69 -31.19 -30.51 18.21
C GLU A 69 -32.71 -30.33 18.25
N ASN A 70 -33.38 -30.93 17.27
CA ASN A 70 -34.83 -30.96 17.17
C ASN A 70 -35.33 -32.04 18.13
N ASP A 71 -35.62 -31.66 19.37
CA ASP A 71 -36.17 -32.60 20.36
C ASP A 71 -37.60 -32.99 19.93
N GLU A 72 -37.91 -34.28 19.99
CA GLU A 72 -39.27 -34.77 19.72
C GLU A 72 -40.17 -34.36 20.90
N PRO A 73 -41.42 -33.91 20.66
CA PRO A 73 -42.30 -33.50 21.75
C PRO A 73 -42.56 -34.66 22.70
N GLU A 74 -42.44 -34.41 24.01
CA GLU A 74 -42.77 -35.37 25.07
C GLU A 74 -44.22 -35.86 24.91
N GLU A 75 -44.41 -37.18 24.85
CA GLU A 75 -45.75 -37.78 24.84
C GLU A 75 -46.33 -37.71 26.27
N ASP A 76 -47.40 -36.91 26.43
CA ASP A 76 -48.23 -36.84 27.65
C ASP A 76 -48.92 -38.18 28.01
#